data_AF-A0A4Y7TFS5-F1
#
_entry.id   AF-A0A4Y7TFS5-F1
#
_cell.length_a   1.000
_cell.length_b   1.000
_cell.length_c   1.000
_cell.angle_alpha   90.00
_cell.angle_beta   90.00
_cell.angle_gamma   90.00
#
_symmetry.space_group_name_H-M   'P 1'
#
loop_
_entity.id
_entity.type
_entity.pdbx_description
1 polymer ?
#
loop_
_entity_poly.entity_id
_entity_poly.type
_entity_poly.pdbx_seq_one_letter_code
_entity_poly.pdbx_strand_id
1 'polypeptide(L)'
;MLPLQVTVSGVSAGASLTAVQLLNPQIEKLVRGAILQSGSPNGLRTHTAARNEPIWQGFVGNVASCANISTSGRVYDCLKLAPIEEIFTAVVQSAINIDLPWDPTLDIGEGSVFLDYPSSLYAKGHFARVPFIAGTNLDEGTFFAQSQERSNPLDLTTWILTQHSPPTVSQQALEDVADKLLELYPDDPALGSPFGTGDELFGLPSSFKRRGALGTVRCNSCRFPF
;
A
#
# COMPACT_ATOMS: atom_id res chain seq x y z
N MET A 1 -6.96 39.56 -6.16
CA MET A 1 -6.79 38.15 -5.77
C MET A 1 -5.56 37.63 -6.50
N LEU A 2 -4.51 37.22 -5.79
CA LEU A 2 -3.42 36.47 -6.42
C LEU A 2 -3.99 35.15 -6.95
N PRO A 3 -3.67 34.73 -8.18
CA PRO A 3 -4.11 33.42 -8.68
C PRO A 3 -3.57 32.32 -7.75
N LEU A 4 -4.35 31.25 -7.55
CA LEU A 4 -3.92 30.10 -6.74
C LEU A 4 -2.61 29.52 -7.30
N GLN A 5 -1.50 29.80 -6.61
CA GLN A 5 -0.17 29.22 -6.90
C GLN A 5 0.15 28.10 -5.91
N VAL A 6 -0.83 27.24 -5.63
CA VAL A 6 -0.64 26.11 -4.72
C VAL A 6 0.00 24.96 -5.48
N THR A 7 1.12 24.46 -4.96
CA THR A 7 1.70 23.16 -5.35
C THR A 7 1.51 22.20 -4.20
N VAL A 8 0.85 21.07 -4.44
CA VAL A 8 0.69 20.03 -3.43
C VAL A 8 1.87 19.07 -3.51
N SER A 9 2.42 18.64 -2.37
CA SER A 9 3.56 17.72 -2.35
C SER A 9 3.37 16.65 -1.29
N GLY A 10 3.90 15.46 -1.55
CA GLY A 10 3.93 14.39 -0.58
C GLY A 10 5.07 13.42 -0.82
N VAL A 11 5.37 12.62 0.22
CA VAL A 11 6.33 11.53 0.18
C VAL A 11 5.66 10.22 0.60
N SER A 12 6.02 9.10 -0.04
CA SER A 12 5.48 7.77 0.27
C SER A 12 3.94 7.77 0.25
N ALA A 13 3.28 7.40 1.35
CA ALA A 13 1.82 7.45 1.47
C ALA A 13 1.23 8.84 1.14
N GLY A 14 1.93 9.92 1.49
CA GLY A 14 1.52 11.28 1.13
C GLY A 14 1.58 11.55 -0.37
N ALA A 15 2.59 11.00 -1.07
CA ALA A 15 2.69 11.08 -2.53
C ALA A 15 1.58 10.26 -3.20
N SER A 16 1.36 9.02 -2.74
CA SER A 16 0.32 8.15 -3.25
C SER A 16 -1.08 8.76 -3.06
N LEU A 17 -1.38 9.30 -1.88
CA LEU A 17 -2.66 9.98 -1.62
C LEU A 17 -2.79 11.28 -2.41
N THR A 18 -1.71 12.07 -2.56
CA THR A 18 -1.73 13.23 -3.46
C THR A 18 -2.05 12.79 -4.89
N ALA A 19 -1.45 11.70 -5.37
CA ALA A 19 -1.72 11.18 -6.70
C ALA A 19 -3.15 10.63 -6.85
N VAL A 20 -3.74 10.04 -5.81
CA VAL A 20 -5.16 9.68 -5.79
C VAL A 20 -6.04 10.93 -5.91
N GLN A 21 -5.70 12.02 -5.21
CA GLN A 21 -6.42 13.28 -5.36
C GLN A 21 -6.33 13.83 -6.79
N LEU A 22 -5.21 13.61 -7.50
CA LEU A 22 -5.05 13.96 -8.92
C LEU A 22 -5.91 13.11 -9.85
N LEU A 23 -6.48 11.99 -9.40
CA LEU A 23 -7.48 11.25 -10.18
C LEU A 23 -8.86 11.93 -10.16
N ASN A 24 -9.08 12.92 -9.30
CA ASN A 24 -10.27 13.76 -9.32
C ASN A 24 -10.00 15.05 -10.12
N PRO A 25 -10.58 15.24 -11.32
CA PRO A 25 -10.35 16.44 -12.14
C PRO A 25 -10.70 17.76 -11.43
N GLN A 26 -11.57 17.75 -10.41
CA GLN A 26 -11.95 18.97 -9.69
C GLN A 26 -10.78 19.61 -8.93
N ILE A 27 -9.72 18.86 -8.61
CA ILE A 27 -8.56 19.40 -7.90
C ILE A 27 -7.79 20.46 -8.71
N GLU A 28 -7.97 20.52 -10.04
CA GLU A 28 -7.40 21.58 -10.89
C GLU A 28 -7.82 22.99 -10.45
N LYS A 29 -8.96 23.10 -9.76
CA LYS A 29 -9.46 24.37 -9.20
C LYS A 29 -8.72 24.79 -7.93
N LEU A 30 -7.98 23.86 -7.32
CA LEU A 30 -7.34 24.00 -6.00
C LEU A 30 -5.81 23.98 -6.09
N VAL A 31 -5.22 23.39 -7.13
CA VAL A 31 -3.76 23.25 -7.26
C VAL A 31 -3.29 23.57 -8.68
N ARG A 32 -2.07 24.10 -8.78
CA ARG A 32 -1.39 24.43 -10.04
C ARG A 32 -0.30 23.41 -10.40
N GLY A 33 0.09 22.54 -9.48
CA GLY A 33 1.03 21.47 -9.73
C GLY A 33 1.18 20.52 -8.55
N ALA A 34 1.93 19.45 -8.76
CA ALA A 34 2.21 18.46 -7.72
C ALA A 34 3.68 17.99 -7.69
N ILE A 35 4.17 17.57 -6.52
CA ILE A 35 5.46 16.88 -6.35
C ILE A 35 5.21 15.55 -5.63
N LEU A 36 5.53 14.44 -6.29
CA LEU A 36 5.23 13.08 -5.87
C LEU A 36 6.55 12.32 -5.61
N GLN A 37 6.92 12.20 -4.34
CA GLN A 37 8.18 11.56 -3.96
C GLN A 37 7.91 10.12 -3.49
N SER A 38 8.42 9.13 -4.21
CA SER A 38 8.35 7.72 -3.81
C SER A 38 6.93 7.20 -3.63
N GLY A 39 5.98 7.65 -4.46
CA GLY A 39 4.60 7.20 -4.39
C GLY A 39 3.81 7.53 -5.66
N SER A 40 2.79 6.72 -5.91
CA SER A 40 1.92 6.81 -7.08
C SER A 40 0.54 6.25 -6.72
N PRO A 41 -0.50 6.51 -7.53
CA PRO A 41 -1.81 5.97 -7.22
C PRO A 41 -1.88 4.46 -7.48
N ASN A 42 -1.00 3.92 -8.33
CA ASN A 42 -0.88 2.48 -8.62
C ASN A 42 -0.14 1.68 -7.55
N GLY A 43 0.63 2.35 -6.67
CA GLY A 43 1.41 1.69 -5.62
C GLY A 43 0.56 1.26 -4.41
N LEU A 44 -0.71 1.67 -4.36
CA LEU A 44 -1.63 1.36 -3.27
C LEU A 44 -2.27 -0.02 -3.46
N ARG A 45 -2.34 -0.81 -2.38
CA ARG A 45 -3.04 -2.10 -2.36
C ARG A 45 -4.55 -1.88 -2.23
N THR A 46 -5.17 -1.30 -3.25
CA THR A 46 -6.56 -0.88 -3.16
C THR A 46 -7.51 -1.96 -3.65
N HIS A 47 -8.48 -2.25 -2.80
CA HIS A 47 -9.57 -3.19 -3.07
C HIS A 47 -10.88 -2.56 -2.60
N THR A 48 -12.01 -3.15 -2.97
CA THR A 48 -13.32 -2.78 -2.42
C THR A 48 -13.41 -3.17 -0.94
N ALA A 49 -14.23 -2.44 -0.17
CA ALA A 49 -14.44 -2.71 1.25
C ALA A 49 -14.77 -4.18 1.57
N ALA A 50 -15.52 -4.86 0.70
CA ALA A 50 -15.88 -6.27 0.84
C ALA A 50 -14.68 -7.22 1.04
N ARG A 51 -13.52 -6.92 0.43
CA ARG A 51 -12.30 -7.73 0.63
C ARG A 51 -11.79 -7.63 2.07
N ASN A 52 -11.89 -6.44 2.65
CA ASN A 52 -11.34 -6.13 3.96
C ASN A 52 -12.35 -6.39 5.09
N GLU A 53 -13.54 -6.92 4.78
CA GLU A 53 -14.57 -7.26 5.76
C GLU A 53 -14.05 -8.19 6.88
N PRO A 54 -13.24 -9.24 6.63
CA PRO A 54 -12.69 -10.06 7.73
C PRO A 54 -11.76 -9.27 8.67
N ILE A 55 -11.00 -8.31 8.13
CA ILE A 55 -10.12 -7.43 8.92
C ILE A 55 -10.98 -6.51 9.79
N TRP A 56 -12.04 -5.93 9.21
CA TRP A 56 -13.01 -5.10 9.91
C TRP A 56 -13.71 -5.87 11.04
N GLN A 57 -14.24 -7.06 10.76
CA GLN A 57 -14.91 -7.90 11.75
C GLN A 57 -13.95 -8.33 12.87
N GLY A 58 -12.71 -8.67 12.54
CA GLY A 58 -11.67 -8.97 13.52
C GLY A 58 -11.35 -7.78 14.43
N PHE A 59 -11.21 -6.58 13.87
CA PHE A 59 -11.07 -5.34 14.64
C PHE A 59 -12.24 -5.14 15.60
N VAL A 60 -13.49 -5.22 15.12
CA VAL A 60 -14.67 -5.07 15.99
C VAL A 60 -14.74 -6.17 17.05
N GLY A 61 -14.36 -7.39 16.70
CA GLY A 61 -14.25 -8.52 17.63
C GLY A 61 -13.29 -8.26 18.80
N ASN A 62 -12.28 -7.42 18.59
CA ASN A 62 -11.31 -7.02 19.61
C ASN A 62 -11.78 -5.83 20.47
N VAL A 63 -12.87 -5.16 20.09
CA VAL A 63 -13.53 -4.14 20.93
C VAL A 63 -14.49 -4.87 21.86
N ALA A 64 -14.10 -5.07 23.12
CA ALA A 64 -14.81 -5.93 24.07
C ALA A 64 -16.31 -5.61 24.18
N SER A 65 -16.68 -4.33 24.21
CA SER A 65 -18.06 -3.86 24.27
C SER A 65 -18.88 -4.14 22.99
N CYS A 66 -18.23 -4.36 21.85
CA CYS A 66 -18.86 -4.59 20.55
C CYS A 66 -18.59 -5.98 19.95
N ALA A 67 -17.82 -6.83 20.64
CA ALA A 67 -17.32 -8.08 20.09
C ALA A 67 -18.44 -9.04 19.63
N ASN A 68 -19.53 -9.09 20.40
CA ASN A 68 -20.68 -9.96 20.13
C ASN A 68 -21.48 -9.59 18.86
N ILE A 69 -21.29 -8.40 18.32
CA ILE A 69 -21.97 -7.91 17.12
C ILE A 69 -21.02 -7.71 15.93
N SER A 70 -19.76 -8.16 16.05
CA SER A 70 -18.70 -8.00 15.04
C SER A 70 -19.11 -8.38 13.62
N THR A 71 -19.91 -9.43 13.45
CA THR A 71 -20.38 -9.92 12.13
C THR A 71 -21.79 -9.45 11.75
N SER A 72 -22.41 -8.59 12.56
CA SER A 72 -23.84 -8.24 12.42
C SER A 72 -24.16 -7.21 11.32
N GLY A 73 -23.14 -6.55 10.77
CA GLY A 73 -23.30 -5.40 9.88
C GLY A 73 -23.82 -4.12 10.55
N ARG A 74 -24.07 -4.12 11.87
CA ARG A 74 -24.65 -3.00 12.63
C ARG A 74 -23.77 -2.59 13.82
N VAL A 75 -22.48 -2.43 13.56
CA VAL A 75 -21.44 -2.21 14.59
C VAL A 75 -21.20 -0.74 14.92
N TYR A 76 -21.56 0.17 14.01
CA TYR A 76 -21.16 1.58 14.09
C TYR A 76 -21.69 2.31 15.33
N ASP A 77 -22.95 2.06 15.71
CA ASP A 77 -23.54 2.68 16.91
C ASP A 77 -22.86 2.20 18.19
N CYS A 78 -22.43 0.95 18.24
CA CYS A 78 -21.64 0.44 19.36
C CYS A 78 -20.26 1.09 19.42
N LEU A 79 -19.53 1.14 18.30
CA LEU A 79 -18.19 1.71 18.24
C LEU A 79 -18.16 3.19 18.65
N LYS A 80 -19.20 3.97 18.34
CA LYS A 80 -19.33 5.36 18.80
C LYS A 80 -19.46 5.51 20.33
N LEU A 81 -19.98 4.49 21.01
CA LEU A 81 -20.20 4.47 22.45
C LEU A 81 -19.12 3.68 23.22
N ALA A 82 -18.29 2.92 22.50
CA ALA A 82 -17.23 2.13 23.08
C ALA A 82 -16.16 3.03 23.74
N PRO A 83 -15.55 2.60 24.85
CA PRO A 83 -14.41 3.29 25.43
C PRO A 83 -13.26 3.40 24.42
N ILE A 84 -12.64 4.58 24.32
CA ILE A 84 -11.55 4.83 23.37
C ILE A 84 -10.35 3.87 23.58
N GLU A 85 -10.13 3.41 24.81
CA GLU A 85 -9.08 2.45 25.14
C GLU A 85 -9.31 1.08 24.51
N GLU A 86 -10.58 0.64 24.38
CA GLU A 86 -10.92 -0.60 23.68
C GLU A 86 -10.65 -0.46 22.18
N ILE A 87 -11.02 0.69 21.60
CA ILE A 87 -10.75 1.01 20.19
C ILE A 87 -9.25 1.01 19.93
N PHE A 88 -8.46 1.69 20.78
CA PHE A 88 -7.01 1.76 20.61
C PHE A 88 -6.35 0.38 20.72
N THR A 89 -6.76 -0.40 21.72
CA THR A 89 -6.28 -1.79 21.89
C THR A 89 -6.59 -2.63 20.65
N ALA A 90 -7.81 -2.53 20.12
CA ALA A 90 -8.21 -3.24 18.92
C ALA A 90 -7.41 -2.82 17.68
N VAL A 91 -7.14 -1.51 17.49
CA VAL A 91 -6.29 -1.02 16.39
C VAL A 91 -4.88 -1.60 16.48
N VAL A 92 -4.27 -1.57 17.67
CA VAL A 92 -2.93 -2.13 17.89
C VAL A 92 -2.93 -3.63 17.59
N GLN A 93 -3.92 -4.38 18.08
CA GLN A 93 -4.02 -5.82 17.84
C GLN A 93 -4.17 -6.16 16.35
N SER A 94 -4.96 -5.38 15.59
CA SER A 94 -5.09 -5.55 14.14
C SER A 94 -3.76 -5.38 13.40
N ALA A 95 -2.87 -4.52 13.91
CA ALA A 95 -1.57 -4.25 13.29
C ALA A 95 -0.46 -5.25 13.66
N ILE A 96 -0.69 -6.17 14.60
CA ILE A 96 0.32 -7.19 14.99
C ILE A 96 0.53 -8.21 13.86
N ASN A 97 -0.56 -8.66 13.24
CA ASN A 97 -0.54 -9.79 12.30
C ASN A 97 -0.73 -9.37 10.84
N ILE A 98 -1.14 -8.12 10.60
CA ILE A 98 -1.49 -7.62 9.27
C ILE A 98 -0.70 -6.34 9.04
N ASP A 99 0.09 -6.34 7.96
CA ASP A 99 0.83 -5.17 7.53
C ASP A 99 -0.12 -4.15 6.88
N LEU A 100 -0.23 -2.96 7.49
CA LEU A 100 -1.19 -1.90 7.17
C LEU A 100 -2.64 -2.42 7.07
N PRO A 101 -3.31 -2.75 8.19
CA PRO A 101 -4.68 -3.26 8.17
C PRO A 101 -5.70 -2.22 7.67
N TRP A 102 -5.30 -0.95 7.62
CA TRP A 102 -6.12 0.19 7.21
C TRP A 102 -5.44 0.92 6.05
N ASP A 103 -5.73 0.49 4.83
CA ASP A 103 -5.24 1.10 3.59
C ASP A 103 -6.39 1.80 2.84
N PRO A 104 -6.09 2.74 1.92
CA PRO A 104 -7.10 3.33 1.04
C PRO A 104 -7.94 2.26 0.33
N THR A 105 -9.26 2.43 0.39
CA THR A 105 -10.25 1.46 -0.10
C THR A 105 -11.04 2.08 -1.25
N LEU A 106 -11.32 1.28 -2.29
CA LEU A 106 -12.17 1.71 -3.39
C LEU A 106 -13.62 1.87 -2.91
N ASP A 107 -14.19 3.04 -3.16
CA ASP A 107 -15.54 3.38 -2.77
C ASP A 107 -16.22 4.19 -3.89
N ILE A 108 -17.41 3.74 -4.28
CA ILE A 108 -18.23 4.34 -5.34
C ILE A 108 -19.34 5.24 -4.80
N GLY A 109 -19.37 5.46 -3.49
CA GLY A 109 -20.31 6.35 -2.83
C GLY A 109 -20.20 7.81 -3.28
N GLU A 110 -21.24 8.57 -2.95
CA GLU A 110 -21.21 10.02 -3.13
C GLU A 110 -20.15 10.64 -2.20
N GLY A 111 -19.29 11.48 -2.76
CA GLY A 111 -18.19 12.11 -2.01
C GLY A 111 -16.95 11.23 -1.85
N SER A 112 -16.93 10.02 -2.41
CA SER A 112 -15.77 9.13 -2.34
C SER A 112 -14.59 9.67 -3.15
N VAL A 113 -13.39 9.52 -2.58
CA VAL A 113 -12.15 10.08 -3.13
C VAL A 113 -11.47 9.11 -4.11
N PHE A 114 -11.61 7.79 -3.89
CA PHE A 114 -10.95 6.75 -4.67
C PHE A 114 -11.99 5.86 -5.36
N LEU A 115 -12.47 6.32 -6.52
CA LEU A 115 -13.66 5.78 -7.17
C LEU A 115 -13.45 4.44 -7.90
N ASP A 116 -12.26 4.23 -8.45
CA ASP A 116 -11.94 3.07 -9.29
C ASP A 116 -10.41 2.93 -9.36
N TYR A 117 -9.93 1.84 -9.94
CA TYR A 117 -8.50 1.64 -10.17
C TYR A 117 -7.92 2.78 -11.03
N PRO A 118 -6.70 3.26 -10.73
CA PRO A 118 -6.13 4.38 -11.48
C PRO A 118 -6.00 4.06 -12.98
N SER A 119 -5.68 2.82 -13.35
CA SER A 119 -5.64 2.36 -14.75
C SER A 119 -6.98 2.57 -15.48
N SER A 120 -8.10 2.29 -14.81
CA SER A 120 -9.46 2.50 -15.33
C SER A 120 -9.78 3.99 -15.46
N LEU A 121 -9.43 4.79 -14.45
CA LEU A 121 -9.67 6.24 -14.47
C LEU A 121 -8.83 6.95 -15.54
N TYR A 122 -7.57 6.56 -15.73
CA TYR A 122 -6.73 7.04 -16.82
C TYR A 122 -7.32 6.70 -18.19
N ALA A 123 -7.76 5.45 -18.40
CA ALA A 123 -8.37 5.03 -19.66
C ALA A 123 -9.67 5.81 -19.98
N LYS A 124 -10.41 6.22 -18.95
CA LYS A 124 -11.62 7.06 -19.08
C LYS A 124 -11.32 8.56 -19.23
N GLY A 125 -10.07 8.98 -19.16
CA GLY A 125 -9.69 10.40 -19.14
C GLY A 125 -10.08 11.13 -17.85
N HIS A 126 -10.35 10.39 -16.77
CA HIS A 126 -10.81 10.91 -15.48
C HIS A 126 -9.62 11.18 -14.57
N PHE A 127 -8.93 12.28 -14.79
CA PHE A 127 -7.81 12.76 -13.98
C PHE A 127 -7.58 14.25 -14.21
N ALA A 128 -6.89 14.89 -13.27
CA ALA A 128 -6.50 16.29 -13.34
C ALA A 128 -5.30 16.49 -14.28
N ARG A 129 -5.38 17.51 -15.12
CA ARG A 129 -4.35 17.98 -16.06
C ARG A 129 -3.49 19.06 -15.41
N VAL A 130 -2.82 18.69 -14.32
CA VAL A 130 -1.84 19.56 -13.65
C VAL A 130 -0.43 19.04 -13.90
N PRO A 131 0.56 19.93 -14.11
CA PRO A 131 1.96 19.52 -14.21
C PRO A 131 2.42 18.93 -12.87
N PHE A 132 3.23 17.88 -12.93
CA PHE A 132 3.80 17.29 -11.73
C PHE A 132 5.27 16.89 -11.92
N ILE A 133 5.99 16.84 -10.80
CA ILE A 133 7.31 16.21 -10.69
C ILE A 133 7.10 14.91 -9.93
N ALA A 134 7.62 13.80 -10.44
CA ALA A 134 7.59 12.51 -9.76
C ALA A 134 8.95 11.83 -9.82
N GLY A 135 9.30 11.08 -8.77
CA GLY A 135 10.55 10.34 -8.72
C GLY A 135 10.63 9.39 -7.53
N THR A 136 11.57 8.46 -7.61
CA THR A 136 11.92 7.48 -6.56
C THR A 136 13.42 7.54 -6.33
N ASN A 137 13.88 7.04 -5.18
CA ASN A 137 15.31 6.82 -4.96
C ASN A 137 15.78 5.53 -5.63
N LEU A 138 17.07 5.45 -5.92
CA LEU A 138 17.71 4.19 -6.28
C LEU A 138 17.59 3.21 -5.09
N ASP A 139 17.28 1.94 -5.36
CA ASP A 139 17.25 0.87 -4.35
C ASP A 139 16.27 1.07 -3.18
N GLU A 140 15.12 1.73 -3.38
CA GLU A 140 14.14 2.01 -2.31
C GLU A 140 13.69 0.79 -1.51
N GLY A 141 13.61 -0.38 -2.15
CA GLY A 141 13.19 -1.61 -1.49
C GLY A 141 14.11 -2.03 -0.33
N THR A 142 15.37 -1.57 -0.33
CA THR A 142 16.34 -1.90 0.72
C THR A 142 15.94 -1.36 2.09
N PHE A 143 15.27 -0.20 2.14
CA PHE A 143 14.75 0.36 3.39
C PHE A 143 13.74 -0.60 4.05
N PHE A 144 12.79 -1.11 3.26
CA PHE A 144 11.78 -2.05 3.75
C PHE A 144 12.35 -3.43 4.03
N ALA A 145 13.24 -3.93 3.18
CA ALA A 145 13.90 -5.22 3.36
C ALA A 145 14.70 -5.25 4.66
N GLN A 146 15.47 -4.20 4.95
CA GLN A 146 16.26 -4.13 6.18
C GLN A 146 15.37 -4.15 7.44
N SER A 147 14.25 -3.42 7.41
CA SER A 147 13.31 -3.42 8.53
C SER A 147 12.67 -4.80 8.74
N GLN A 148 12.29 -5.48 7.65
CA GLN A 148 11.65 -6.79 7.72
C GLN A 148 12.59 -7.87 8.25
N GLU A 149 13.83 -7.92 7.75
CA GLU A 149 14.85 -8.86 8.23
C GLU A 149 15.16 -8.68 9.74
N ARG A 150 15.03 -7.45 10.26
CA ARG A 150 15.25 -7.16 11.69
C ARG A 150 14.04 -7.45 12.58
N SER A 151 12.83 -7.22 12.09
CA SER A 151 11.62 -7.23 12.91
C SER A 151 10.81 -8.52 12.80
N ASN A 152 10.76 -9.15 11.62
CA ASN A 152 9.97 -10.35 11.38
C ASN A 152 10.52 -11.14 10.19
N PRO A 153 11.53 -12.01 10.40
CA PRO A 153 12.16 -12.79 9.35
C PRO A 153 11.24 -13.94 8.93
N LEU A 154 10.20 -13.64 8.17
CA LEU A 154 9.42 -14.63 7.42
C LEU A 154 10.21 -15.04 6.19
N ASP A 155 10.08 -16.31 5.78
CA ASP A 155 10.56 -16.71 4.46
C ASP A 155 9.85 -15.88 3.37
N LEU A 156 10.54 -15.72 2.24
CA LEU A 156 10.12 -14.79 1.20
C LEU A 156 8.80 -15.22 0.52
N THR A 157 8.54 -16.53 0.43
CA THR A 157 7.28 -17.07 -0.11
C THR A 157 6.12 -16.69 0.80
N THR A 158 6.24 -16.98 2.09
CA THR A 158 5.25 -16.61 3.12
C THR A 158 5.01 -15.11 3.13
N TRP A 159 6.06 -14.30 2.99
CA TRP A 159 5.91 -12.85 2.87
C TRP A 159 5.11 -12.43 1.63
N ILE A 160 5.40 -12.97 0.44
CA ILE A 160 4.62 -12.69 -0.78
C ILE A 160 3.15 -13.08 -0.58
N LEU A 161 2.88 -14.29 -0.10
CA LEU A 161 1.52 -14.80 0.06
C LEU A 161 0.71 -13.99 1.07
N THR A 162 1.30 -13.65 2.22
CA THR A 162 0.62 -12.88 3.28
C THR A 162 0.27 -11.46 2.84
N GLN A 163 1.15 -10.81 2.06
CA GLN A 163 0.91 -9.46 1.53
C GLN A 163 -0.27 -9.39 0.55
N HIS A 164 -0.64 -10.51 -0.05
CA HIS A 164 -1.74 -10.62 -1.00
C HIS A 164 -2.97 -11.33 -0.44
N SER A 165 -3.00 -11.66 0.85
CA SER A 165 -4.14 -12.31 1.50
C SER A 165 -5.21 -11.30 1.98
N PRO A 166 -6.51 -11.55 1.81
CA PRO A 166 -7.08 -12.64 1.00
C PRO A 166 -6.80 -12.42 -0.51
N PRO A 167 -6.52 -13.50 -1.26
CA PRO A 167 -6.14 -13.40 -2.67
C PRO A 167 -7.31 -12.93 -3.54
N THR A 168 -7.00 -12.12 -4.56
CA THR A 168 -7.97 -11.71 -5.60
C THR A 168 -8.07 -12.72 -6.75
N VAL A 169 -7.15 -13.70 -6.77
CA VAL A 169 -7.08 -14.81 -7.71
C VAL A 169 -7.20 -16.14 -6.95
N SER A 170 -7.18 -17.28 -7.64
CA SER A 170 -7.11 -18.57 -6.95
C SER A 170 -5.82 -18.67 -6.13
N GLN A 171 -5.87 -19.41 -5.01
CA GLN A 171 -4.70 -19.66 -4.18
C GLN A 171 -3.53 -20.22 -5.00
N GLN A 172 -3.81 -21.19 -5.88
CA GLN A 172 -2.82 -21.76 -6.80
C GLN A 172 -2.18 -20.70 -7.71
N ALA A 173 -2.98 -19.80 -8.30
CA ALA A 173 -2.43 -18.76 -9.17
C ALA A 173 -1.53 -17.78 -8.41
N LEU A 174 -1.85 -17.50 -7.14
CA LEU A 174 -0.98 -16.67 -6.29
C LEU A 174 0.33 -17.40 -5.96
N GLU A 175 0.27 -18.69 -5.66
CA GLU A 175 1.45 -19.53 -5.41
C GLU A 175 2.34 -19.62 -6.67
N ASP A 176 1.76 -19.86 -7.84
CA ASP A 176 2.49 -19.89 -9.11
C ASP A 176 3.22 -18.56 -9.39
N VAL A 177 2.59 -17.42 -9.05
CA VAL A 177 3.20 -16.09 -9.16
C VAL A 177 4.34 -15.92 -8.15
N ALA A 178 4.17 -16.40 -6.91
CA ALA A 178 5.23 -16.35 -5.90
C ALA A 178 6.44 -17.16 -6.36
N ASP A 179 6.24 -18.38 -6.86
CA ASP A 179 7.31 -19.22 -7.41
C ASP A 179 8.01 -18.54 -8.59
N LYS A 180 7.23 -17.91 -9.50
CA LYS A 180 7.82 -17.19 -10.63
C LYS A 180 8.66 -15.99 -10.20
N LEU A 181 8.21 -15.25 -9.18
CA LEU A 181 8.99 -14.16 -8.61
C LEU A 181 10.30 -14.69 -8.00
N LEU A 182 10.26 -15.83 -7.33
CA LEU A 182 11.47 -16.42 -6.74
C LEU A 182 12.46 -16.93 -7.82
N GLU A 183 11.97 -17.39 -8.96
CA GLU A 183 12.82 -17.72 -10.12
C GLU A 183 13.49 -16.46 -10.72
N LEU A 184 12.73 -15.38 -10.89
CA LEU A 184 13.21 -14.12 -11.47
C LEU A 184 14.16 -13.35 -10.56
N TYR A 185 14.01 -13.51 -9.25
CA TYR A 185 14.88 -12.91 -8.23
C TYR A 185 15.53 -14.04 -7.45
N PRO A 186 16.62 -14.65 -7.94
CA PRO A 186 17.30 -15.73 -7.24
C PRO A 186 17.95 -15.23 -5.93
N ASP A 187 18.28 -16.16 -5.03
CA ASP A 187 19.08 -15.87 -3.83
C ASP A 187 20.58 -15.75 -4.17
N ASP A 188 20.89 -14.84 -5.09
CA ASP A 188 22.24 -14.45 -5.50
C ASP A 188 22.48 -13.00 -5.07
N PRO A 189 23.32 -12.74 -4.06
CA PRO A 189 23.63 -11.40 -3.59
C PRO A 189 24.10 -10.42 -4.68
N ALA A 190 24.83 -10.90 -5.69
CA ALA A 190 25.33 -10.05 -6.77
C ALA A 190 24.21 -9.52 -7.68
N LEU A 191 23.08 -10.22 -7.74
CA LEU A 191 21.89 -9.85 -8.50
C LEU A 191 20.85 -9.08 -7.66
N GLY A 192 21.03 -8.98 -6.35
CA GLY A 192 20.10 -8.32 -5.44
C GLY A 192 20.38 -6.83 -5.21
N SER A 193 19.45 -6.15 -4.53
CA SER A 193 19.52 -4.71 -4.21
C SER A 193 20.07 -4.48 -2.79
N PRO A 194 20.97 -3.52 -2.52
CA PRO A 194 21.41 -2.45 -3.42
C PRO A 194 22.17 -2.96 -4.64
N PHE A 195 21.72 -2.58 -5.83
CA PHE A 195 22.24 -3.16 -7.07
C PHE A 195 23.68 -2.68 -7.32
N GLY A 196 24.48 -3.53 -7.96
CA GLY A 196 25.87 -3.18 -8.31
C GLY A 196 26.86 -3.21 -7.14
N THR A 197 26.48 -3.80 -6.00
CA THR A 197 27.35 -3.93 -4.82
C THR A 197 28.03 -5.30 -4.69
N GLY A 198 27.89 -6.18 -5.70
CA GLY A 198 28.47 -7.53 -5.68
C GLY A 198 27.92 -8.35 -4.51
N ASP A 199 28.79 -9.07 -3.81
CA ASP A 199 28.39 -9.94 -2.70
C ASP A 199 28.30 -9.25 -1.33
N GLU A 200 28.41 -7.91 -1.29
CA GLU A 200 28.31 -7.16 -0.03
C GLU A 200 26.90 -7.26 0.56
N LEU A 201 26.81 -7.68 1.83
CA LEU A 201 25.56 -7.93 2.55
C LEU A 201 25.24 -6.90 3.63
N PHE A 202 26.15 -5.97 3.92
CA PHE A 202 25.95 -4.89 4.89
C PHE A 202 25.59 -5.40 6.30
N GLY A 203 26.11 -6.57 6.68
CA GLY A 203 25.83 -7.23 7.96
C GLY A 203 24.42 -7.83 8.08
N LEU A 204 23.74 -8.08 6.96
CA LEU A 204 22.42 -8.72 6.89
C LEU A 204 22.50 -10.10 6.22
N PRO A 205 21.45 -10.95 6.31
CA PRO A 205 21.38 -12.21 5.58
C PRO A 205 21.35 -12.01 4.05
N SER A 206 21.71 -13.02 3.24
CA SER A 206 21.63 -12.94 1.76
C SER A 206 20.23 -12.57 1.26
N SER A 207 19.19 -13.06 1.95
CA SER A 207 17.78 -12.76 1.67
C SER A 207 17.47 -11.27 1.67
N PHE A 208 18.22 -10.45 2.41
CA PHE A 208 18.07 -8.99 2.41
C PHE A 208 18.14 -8.43 1.00
N LYS A 209 19.14 -8.84 0.21
CA LYS A 209 19.35 -8.27 -1.11
C LYS A 209 18.29 -8.69 -2.11
N ARG A 210 17.89 -9.97 -2.02
CA ARG A 210 16.80 -10.54 -2.81
C ARG A 210 15.48 -9.84 -2.51
N ARG A 211 15.16 -9.65 -1.24
CA ARG A 211 13.97 -8.92 -0.76
C ARG A 211 14.01 -7.44 -1.16
N GLY A 212 15.17 -6.80 -1.07
CA GLY A 212 15.38 -5.43 -1.53
C GLY A 212 15.12 -5.26 -3.01
N ALA A 213 15.53 -6.23 -3.84
CA ALA A 213 15.28 -6.21 -5.28
C ALA A 213 13.78 -6.33 -5.60
N LEU A 214 13.09 -7.27 -4.96
CA LEU A 214 11.63 -7.41 -5.09
C LEU A 214 10.87 -6.15 -4.63
N GLY A 215 11.26 -5.59 -3.48
CA GLY A 215 10.66 -4.36 -2.97
C GLY A 215 10.88 -3.15 -3.87
N THR A 216 12.05 -3.06 -4.53
CA THR A 216 12.38 -1.94 -5.42
C THR A 216 11.51 -1.94 -6.68
N VAL A 217 11.14 -3.11 -7.21
CA VAL A 217 10.23 -3.20 -8.37
C VAL A 217 8.82 -2.74 -8.01
N ARG A 218 8.35 -3.03 -6.79
CA ARG A 218 7.09 -2.49 -6.26
C ARG A 218 7.12 -0.96 -6.13
N CYS A 219 8.28 -0.37 -5.83
CA CYS A 219 8.43 1.09 -5.84
C CYS A 219 8.53 1.65 -7.27
N ASN A 220 9.16 0.93 -8.20
CA ASN A 220 9.35 1.38 -9.59
C ASN A 220 8.08 1.31 -10.47
N SER A 221 7.05 0.54 -10.08
CA SER A 221 5.71 0.65 -10.67
C SER A 221 5.03 2.02 -10.41
N CYS A 222 5.71 2.94 -9.72
CA CYS A 222 5.40 4.37 -9.67
C CYS A 222 5.76 5.16 -10.95
N ARG A 223 6.27 4.52 -12.02
CA ARG A 223 6.37 5.18 -13.32
C ARG A 223 4.99 5.42 -13.89
N PHE A 224 4.63 6.70 -14.04
CA PHE A 224 3.41 7.08 -14.72
C PHE A 224 3.45 6.62 -16.18
N PRO A 225 2.39 5.99 -16.71
CA PRO A 225 2.30 5.60 -18.10
C PRO A 225 2.02 6.84 -18.96
N PHE A 226 3.05 7.62 -19.27
CA PHE A 226 3.00 8.69 -20.24
C PHE A 226 4.13 8.52 -21.26
#